data_AF-A0A5C9BQJ0-F1
#
_entry.id   AF-A0A5C9BQJ0-F1
#
_cell.length_a   1.000
_cell.length_b   1.000
_cell.length_c   1.000
_cell.angle_alpha   90.00
_cell.angle_beta   90.00
_cell.angle_gamma   90.00
#
_symmetry.space_group_name_H-M   'P 1'
#
loop_
_entity.id
_entity.type
_entity.pdbx_description
1 polymer ?
#
loop_
_entity_poly.entity_id
_entity_poly.type
_entity_poly.pdbx_seq_one_letter_code
_entity_poly.pdbx_strand_id
1 'polypeptide(L)'
;WFAGLFYLPRIFVNLAMVTGDSERERLLLMSHKLYRFVTPIAALALLFGIWLWLGYGITGGWMHVKLLLVVILVAYHFYCGRLLAQFKQGLNTHSHIWYRWFNEVPVLILMAVVILVTVKPL
;
A
#
# COMPACT_ATOMS: atom_id res chain seq x y z
N TRP A 1 5.86 6.13 3.51
CA TRP A 1 5.07 5.37 2.52
C TRP A 1 4.38 4.16 3.15
N PHE A 2 5.13 3.20 3.71
CA PHE A 2 4.59 1.97 4.29
C PHE A 2 3.48 2.18 5.34
N ALA A 3 3.65 3.10 6.28
CA ALA A 3 2.60 3.43 7.27
C ALA A 3 1.26 3.84 6.62
N GLY A 4 1.33 4.55 5.50
CA GLY A 4 0.16 4.89 4.69
C GLY A 4 -0.52 3.68 4.06
N LEU A 5 0.27 2.74 3.53
CA LEU A 5 -0.23 1.48 2.97
C LEU A 5 -0.86 0.55 4.00
N PHE A 6 -0.44 0.62 5.27
CA PHE A 6 -1.08 -0.10 6.38
C PHE A 6 -2.39 0.57 6.82
N TYR A 7 -2.46 1.90 6.78
CA TYR A 7 -3.59 2.63 7.35
C TYR A 7 -4.74 2.81 6.35
N LEU A 8 -4.47 2.96 5.05
CA LEU A 8 -5.49 3.13 4.01
C LEU A 8 -6.48 1.94 3.89
N PRO A 9 -6.02 0.67 3.81
CA PRO A 9 -6.89 -0.51 3.73
C PRO A 9 -7.80 -0.64 4.94
N ARG A 10 -7.27 -0.31 6.12
CA ARG A 10 -8.04 -0.32 7.36
C ARG A 10 -9.19 0.69 7.33
N ILE A 11 -8.97 1.86 6.74
CA ILE A 11 -10.06 2.83 6.50
C ILE A 11 -11.07 2.26 5.49
N PHE A 12 -10.64 1.53 4.46
CA PHE A 12 -11.56 0.89 3.51
C PHE A 12 -12.47 -0.17 4.14
N VAL A 13 -11.95 -0.96 5.09
CA VAL A 13 -12.78 -1.90 5.87
C VAL A 13 -13.91 -1.16 6.58
N ASN A 14 -13.59 -0.03 7.25
CA ASN A 14 -14.60 0.78 7.93
C ASN A 14 -15.58 1.44 6.94
N LEU A 15 -15.09 1.95 5.81
CA LEU A 15 -15.93 2.49 4.74
C LEU A 15 -16.91 1.48 4.16
N ALA A 16 -16.54 0.19 4.13
CA ALA A 16 -17.40 -0.89 3.65
C ALA A 16 -18.43 -1.36 4.70
N MET A 17 -18.25 -1.02 5.98
CA MET A 17 -19.17 -1.41 7.07
C MET A 17 -20.12 -0.28 7.49
N VAL A 18 -19.75 0.98 7.24
CA VAL A 18 -20.58 2.15 7.59
C VAL A 18 -21.80 2.26 6.68
N THR A 19 -22.97 2.42 7.30
CA THR A 19 -24.26 2.66 6.63
C THR A 19 -24.69 4.12 6.65
N GLY A 20 -24.09 4.96 7.51
CA GLY A 20 -24.43 6.38 7.65
C GLY A 20 -23.61 7.31 6.75
N ASP A 21 -24.27 8.25 6.07
CA ASP A 21 -23.62 9.13 5.09
C ASP A 21 -22.58 10.08 5.71
N SER A 22 -22.83 10.64 6.89
CA SER A 22 -21.91 11.61 7.52
C SER A 22 -20.58 11.00 7.96
N GLU A 23 -20.59 9.77 8.47
CA GLU A 23 -19.39 9.04 8.84
C GLU A 23 -18.62 8.58 7.58
N ARG A 24 -19.35 8.12 6.56
CA ARG A 24 -18.78 7.72 5.27
C ARG A 24 -18.03 8.87 4.60
N GLU A 25 -18.62 10.06 4.54
CA GLU A 25 -17.96 11.26 3.99
C GLU A 25 -16.68 11.61 4.74
N ARG A 26 -16.71 11.54 6.07
CA ARG A 26 -15.54 11.83 6.91
C ARG A 26 -14.40 10.83 6.67
N LEU A 27 -14.72 9.53 6.57
CA LEU A 27 -13.74 8.48 6.26
C LEU A 27 -13.20 8.59 4.84
N LEU A 28 -14.04 8.93 3.86
CA LEU A 28 -13.63 9.23 2.48
C LEU A 28 -12.66 10.42 2.43
N LEU A 29 -12.95 11.47 3.19
CA LEU A 29 -12.10 12.67 3.25
C LEU A 29 -10.75 12.35 3.92
N MET A 30 -10.74 11.58 5.01
CA MET A 30 -9.53 11.12 5.67
C MET A 30 -8.67 10.22 4.77
N SER A 31 -9.27 9.21 4.14
CA SER A 31 -8.55 8.33 3.20
C SER A 31 -8.00 9.10 2.01
N HIS A 32 -8.71 10.10 1.50
CA HIS A 32 -8.22 10.94 0.42
C HIS A 32 -7.04 11.84 0.82
N LYS A 33 -7.13 12.51 1.98
CA LYS A 33 -6.01 13.30 2.52
C LYS A 33 -4.78 12.42 2.76
N LEU A 34 -4.99 11.24 3.34
CA LEU A 34 -3.92 10.30 3.62
C LEU A 34 -3.27 9.80 2.33
N TYR A 35 -4.07 9.37 1.34
CA TYR A 35 -3.54 8.93 0.05
C TYR A 35 -2.69 10.02 -0.60
N ARG A 36 -3.21 11.24 -0.68
CA ARG A 36 -2.49 12.40 -1.25
C ARG A 36 -1.21 12.74 -0.50
N PHE A 37 -1.14 12.53 0.82
CA PHE A 37 0.08 12.74 1.61
C PHE A 37 1.10 11.61 1.39
N VAL A 38 0.62 10.38 1.22
CA VAL A 38 1.45 9.19 1.08
C VAL A 38 2.06 9.07 -0.32
N THR A 39 1.37 9.50 -1.38
CA THR A 39 1.84 9.43 -2.77
C THR A 39 3.18 10.16 -3.03
N PRO A 40 3.40 11.42 -2.62
CA PRO A 40 4.71 12.07 -2.83
C PRO A 40 5.82 11.41 -2.00
N ILE A 41 5.51 10.92 -0.80
CA ILE A 41 6.46 10.17 0.03
C ILE A 41 6.82 8.83 -0.64
N ALA A 42 5.86 8.17 -1.30
CA ALA A 42 6.11 6.97 -2.08
C ALA A 42 7.04 7.27 -3.26
N ALA A 43 6.78 8.35 -3.99
CA ALA A 43 7.63 8.78 -5.11
C ALA A 43 9.07 9.08 -4.66
N LEU A 44 9.24 9.80 -3.54
CA LEU A 44 10.56 10.04 -2.94
C LEU A 44 11.24 8.72 -2.53
N ALA A 45 10.52 7.80 -1.89
CA ALA A 45 11.07 6.51 -1.50
C ALA A 45 11.55 5.68 -2.70
N LEU A 46 10.82 5.72 -3.82
CA LEU A 46 11.21 5.06 -5.07
C LEU A 46 12.41 5.75 -5.71
N LEU A 47 12.42 7.08 -5.77
CA LEU A 47 13.54 7.87 -6.28
C LEU A 47 14.84 7.58 -5.53
N PHE A 48 14.81 7.67 -4.18
CA PHE A 48 15.97 7.34 -3.37
C PHE A 48 16.37 5.87 -3.48
N GLY A 49 15.41 4.96 -3.61
CA GLY A 49 15.68 3.53 -3.84
C GLY A 49 16.42 3.26 -5.16
N ILE A 50 15.95 3.86 -6.26
CA ILE A 50 16.58 3.76 -7.59
C ILE A 50 17.94 4.44 -7.59
N TRP A 51 18.05 5.64 -7.00
CA TRP A 51 19.30 6.38 -6.88
C TRP A 51 20.38 5.55 -6.16
N LEU A 52 20.01 4.94 -5.02
CA LEU A 52 20.93 4.08 -4.27
C LEU A 52 21.34 2.85 -5.09
N TRP A 53 20.42 2.24 -5.84
CA TRP A 53 20.73 1.09 -6.69
C TRP A 53 21.74 1.42 -7.78
N LEU A 54 21.52 2.53 -8.50
CA LEU A 54 22.42 3.01 -9.55
C LEU A 54 23.78 3.45 -9.00
N GLY A 55 23.81 4.08 -7.82
CA GLY A 55 25.03 4.61 -7.22
C GLY A 55 25.93 3.55 -6.58
N TYR A 56 25.37 2.51 -5.96
CA TYR A 56 26.15 1.48 -5.27
C TYR A 56 26.42 0.22 -6.12
N GLY A 57 25.78 0.07 -7.29
CA GLY A 57 26.00 -1.09 -8.16
C GLY A 57 25.74 -2.43 -7.46
N ILE A 58 24.76 -2.46 -6.55
CA ILE A 58 24.47 -3.64 -5.74
C ILE A 58 24.05 -4.78 -6.68
N THR A 59 24.80 -5.87 -6.64
CA THR A 59 24.59 -7.07 -7.44
C THR A 59 24.36 -8.26 -6.50
N GLY A 60 23.35 -9.08 -6.79
CA GLY A 60 22.98 -10.24 -5.95
C GLY A 60 21.52 -10.64 -6.13
N GLY A 61 21.22 -11.95 -6.04
CA GLY A 61 19.87 -12.50 -6.25
C GLY A 61 18.81 -11.90 -5.32
N TRP A 62 19.17 -11.64 -4.05
CA TRP A 62 18.31 -11.00 -3.06
C TRP A 62 17.85 -9.59 -3.48
N MET A 63 18.63 -8.89 -4.31
CA MET A 63 18.27 -7.55 -4.78
C MET A 63 17.14 -7.60 -5.82
N HIS A 64 17.17 -8.56 -6.74
CA HIS A 64 16.07 -8.75 -7.69
C HIS A 64 14.76 -9.07 -6.96
N VAL A 65 14.83 -9.90 -5.91
CA VAL A 65 13.66 -10.21 -5.08
C VAL A 65 13.17 -8.96 -4.32
N LYS A 66 14.09 -8.14 -3.79
CA LYS A 66 13.73 -6.87 -3.14
C LYS A 66 13.06 -5.90 -4.11
N LEU A 67 13.58 -5.77 -5.33
CA LEU A 67 12.99 -4.96 -6.39
C LEU A 67 11.58 -5.44 -6.76
N LEU A 68 11.39 -6.75 -6.89
CA LEU A 68 10.08 -7.35 -7.13
C LEU A 68 9.08 -7.00 -6.02
N LEU A 69 9.50 -7.07 -4.74
CA LEU A 69 8.66 -6.66 -3.60
C LEU A 69 8.29 -5.18 -3.64
N VAL A 70 9.23 -4.31 -4.03
CA VAL A 70 8.94 -2.88 -4.22
C VAL A 70 7.92 -2.67 -5.34
N VAL A 71 8.07 -3.36 -6.47
CA VAL A 71 7.10 -3.30 -7.58
C VAL A 71 5.70 -3.75 -7.13
N ILE A 72 5.61 -4.84 -6.36
CA ILE A 72 4.35 -5.30 -5.78
C ILE A 72 3.73 -4.24 -4.87
N LEU A 73 4.52 -3.59 -4.00
CA LEU A 73 4.05 -2.49 -3.14
C LEU A 73 3.56 -1.28 -3.94
N VAL A 74 4.24 -0.95 -5.04
CA VAL A 74 3.81 0.14 -5.94
C VAL A 74 2.48 -0.22 -6.60
N ALA A 75 2.35 -1.42 -7.16
CA ALA A 75 1.10 -1.89 -7.74
C ALA A 75 -0.04 -1.86 -6.70
N TYR A 76 0.24 -2.29 -5.47
CA TYR A 76 -0.69 -2.22 -4.35
C TYR A 76 -1.10 -0.78 -4.01
N HIS A 77 -0.16 0.17 -4.01
CA HIS A 77 -0.44 1.59 -3.80
C HIS A 77 -1.37 2.17 -4.87
N PHE A 78 -1.14 1.87 -6.15
CA PHE A 78 -2.02 2.29 -7.24
C PHE A 78 -3.41 1.66 -7.13
N TYR A 79 -3.47 0.38 -6.77
CA TYR A 79 -4.73 -0.33 -6.59
C TYR A 79 -5.55 0.25 -5.42
N CYS A 80 -4.89 0.65 -4.33
CA CYS A 80 -5.51 1.42 -3.25
C CYS A 80 -6.14 2.74 -3.75
N GLY A 81 -5.46 3.46 -4.64
CA GLY A 81 -6.01 4.67 -5.27
C GLY A 81 -7.24 4.38 -6.12
N ARG A 82 -7.25 3.26 -6.86
CA ARG A 82 -8.41 2.81 -7.65
C ARG A 82 -9.61 2.48 -6.76
N LEU A 83 -9.40 1.75 -5.66
CA LEU A 83 -10.45 1.45 -4.69
C LEU A 83 -11.02 2.74 -4.08
N LEU A 84 -10.16 3.69 -3.70
CA LEU A 84 -10.61 4.99 -3.18
C LEU A 84 -11.51 5.74 -4.18
N ALA A 85 -11.17 5.71 -5.47
CA ALA A 85 -12.00 6.30 -6.51
C ALA A 85 -13.36 5.59 -6.64
N GLN A 86 -13.39 4.26 -6.55
CA GLN A 86 -14.64 3.47 -6.57
C GLN A 86 -15.52 3.77 -5.34
N PHE A 87 -14.93 3.89 -4.15
CA PHE A 87 -15.64 4.29 -2.94
C PHE A 87 -16.27 5.69 -3.05
N LYS A 88 -15.56 6.64 -3.67
CA LYS A 88 -16.09 7.99 -3.96
C LYS A 88 -17.27 7.95 -4.94
N GLN A 89 -17.22 7.08 -5.94
CA GLN A 89 -18.30 6.91 -6.92
C GLN A 89 -19.48 6.09 -6.39
N GLY A 90 -19.39 5.52 -5.18
CA GLY A 90 -20.42 4.65 -4.63
C GLY A 90 -20.51 3.28 -5.31
N LEU A 91 -19.61 2.97 -6.26
CA LEU A 91 -19.55 1.72 -7.01
C LEU A 91 -18.82 0.62 -6.24
N ASN A 92 -18.92 0.63 -4.91
CA ASN A 92 -18.22 -0.36 -4.12
C ASN A 92 -18.88 -1.73 -4.31
N THR A 93 -18.17 -2.65 -4.94
CA THR A 93 -18.64 -4.00 -5.28
C THR A 93 -18.08 -5.07 -4.35
N HIS A 94 -17.19 -4.70 -3.43
CA HIS A 94 -16.49 -5.65 -2.57
C HIS A 94 -17.07 -5.68 -1.15
N SER A 95 -17.22 -6.88 -0.60
CA SER A 95 -17.68 -7.09 0.78
C SER A 95 -16.60 -6.71 1.80
N HIS A 96 -17.02 -6.35 3.02
CA HIS A 96 -16.13 -6.07 4.17
C HIS A 96 -15.09 -7.18 4.43
N ILE A 97 -15.42 -8.45 4.13
CA ILE A 97 -14.52 -9.60 4.27
C ILE A 97 -13.34 -9.50 3.28
N TRP A 98 -13.59 -9.05 2.05
CA TRP A 98 -12.56 -8.85 1.05
C TRP A 98 -11.60 -7.74 1.48
N TYR A 99 -12.12 -6.65 2.05
CA TYR A 99 -11.29 -5.57 2.59
C TYR A 99 -10.45 -6.00 3.80
N ARG A 100 -10.94 -6.93 4.63
CA ARG A 100 -10.15 -7.51 5.71
C ARG A 100 -8.95 -8.28 5.19
N TRP A 101 -9.16 -9.16 4.21
CA TRP A 101 -8.06 -9.86 3.54
C TRP A 101 -7.09 -8.89 2.88
N PHE A 102 -7.61 -7.86 2.22
CA PHE A 102 -6.80 -6.80 1.63
C PHE A 102 -5.93 -6.09 2.68
N ASN A 103 -6.44 -5.86 3.89
CA ASN A 103 -5.68 -5.29 5.00
C ASN A 103 -4.54 -6.19 5.52
N GLU A 104 -4.59 -7.51 5.27
CA GLU A 104 -3.51 -8.43 5.65
C GLU A 104 -2.36 -8.45 4.63
N VAL A 105 -2.61 -8.08 3.37
CA VAL A 105 -1.59 -8.07 2.31
C VAL A 105 -0.34 -7.24 2.67
N PRO A 106 -0.44 -5.99 3.20
CA PRO A 106 0.72 -5.22 3.63
C PRO A 106 1.54 -5.90 4.74
N VAL A 107 0.86 -6.61 5.66
CA VAL A 107 1.51 -7.36 6.75
C VAL A 107 2.34 -8.50 6.17
N LEU A 108 1.74 -9.28 5.27
CA LEU A 108 2.42 -10.40 4.61
C LEU A 108 3.63 -9.93 3.79
N ILE A 109 3.50 -8.83 3.06
CA ILE A 109 4.62 -8.23 2.33
C ILE A 109 5.71 -7.79 3.29
N LEU A 110 5.37 -7.11 4.39
CA LEU A 110 6.34 -6.69 5.40
C LEU A 110 7.10 -7.88 5.99
N MET A 111 6.37 -8.94 6.36
CA MET A 111 6.97 -10.17 6.87
C MET A 111 7.93 -10.81 5.84
N ALA A 112 7.51 -10.92 4.58
CA ALA A 112 8.35 -11.44 3.51
C ALA A 112 9.62 -10.58 3.29
N VAL A 113 9.49 -9.25 3.32
CA VAL A 113 10.64 -8.33 3.23
C VAL A 113 11.61 -8.52 4.40
N VAL A 114 11.10 -8.63 5.63
CA VAL A 114 11.94 -8.83 6.82
C VAL A 114 12.67 -10.16 6.72
N ILE A 115 11.98 -11.26 6.40
CA ILE A 115 12.59 -12.58 6.22
C ILE A 115 13.67 -12.52 5.13
N LEU A 116 13.39 -11.90 3.98
CA LEU A 116 14.35 -11.76 2.89
C LEU A 116 15.62 -11.00 3.33
N VAL A 117 15.46 -9.91 4.08
CA VAL A 117 16.58 -9.08 4.55
C VAL A 117 17.35 -9.75 5.69
N THR A 118 16.70 -10.53 6.53
CA THR A 118 17.31 -11.21 7.69
C THR A 118 17.99 -12.51 7.27
N VAL A 119 17.29 -13.37 6.53
CA VAL A 119 17.83 -14.67 6.11
C VAL A 119 18.88 -14.50 5.03
N LYS A 120 18.81 -13.41 4.23
CA LYS A 120 19.62 -13.18 3.03
C LYS A 120 19.91 -14.52 2.33
N PRO A 121 18.85 -15.25 1.91
CA PRO A 121 19.09 -16.50 1.22
C PRO A 121 19.75 -16.09 -0.09
N LEU A 122 21.07 -16.32 -0.20
CA LEU A 122 22.05 -15.87 -1.23
C LEU A 122 23.00 -14.75 -0.76
#